data_AF-A0A6N7XLC4-F1
#
_entry.id   AF-A0A6N7XLC4-F1
#
_cell.length_a   1.000
_cell.length_b   1.000
_cell.length_c   1.000
_cell.angle_alpha   90.00
_cell.angle_beta   90.00
_cell.angle_gamma   90.00
#
_symmetry.space_group_name_H-M   'P 1'
#
loop_
_entity.id
_entity.type
_entity.pdbx_description
1 polymer ?
#
loop_
_entity_poly.entity_id
_entity_poly.type
_entity_poly.pdbx_seq_one_letter_code
_entity_poly.pdbx_strand_id
1 'polypeptide(L)'
;MKEDSMKSGKKWLAGILSIVMTMAFMPMYAFAGEASSGSADTDAVWTVEDSEGFILGNYNELQDAMESGREYDSTIILNRDASGKGAALALSYGDSPYFNFDFNGNTYTVTDGATYGSESERAAICLQGDEGHVTFKNGTLKIQNCEVGIHIEGACTGDAKITNFNIDASGSSDCANAVIAEQIAINGNSSVKVQPGNNAIQFWSDSTIDTAGTIQGKIVNKDEENYYSLRIYNGLFTEKPKDECIANGYAIKTENDGTFSVIPTEEWAPMIAKIKALQKEVTEAEHAMESDQKEMDDNMKQLETSVGAAEKALNDDIFEEDVDINKAISDAEKSIQESKVQVKNIQALLEQKGTEYSEKGKELYSKCEELIEELNESEYDSGNYNIYELESVAENMQTVFSSDKYEEEEYNQYLIELEKLNTNLNKAEVKLGKAKELSNNVNKELEDTLNAANKELDAAKDSLNKANKELEELNKKVDTLQNSLKETQDKLKKTEEQLKNQNNKPTPSPTVAPVKKPGQVKGLKLKAGKKKVTVTYKKVSGATSYKVTYSTSKKFKKVKTVTVKSGKAVKKTISKLKSKKTYYVKVCAVKKVKGKSYTGKWSAVKKVKVK
;
A
#
# COMPACT_ATOMS: atom_id res chain seq x y z
N MET A 1 -45.48 -13.69 67.83
CA MET A 1 -46.40 -12.54 67.96
C MET A 1 -45.62 -11.39 68.57
N LYS A 2 -45.70 -10.24 67.89
CA LYS A 2 -45.46 -8.86 68.32
C LYS A 2 -44.02 -8.37 68.56
N GLU A 3 -43.63 -7.50 67.63
CA GLU A 3 -42.77 -6.32 67.80
C GLU A 3 -43.18 -5.47 69.03
N ASP A 4 -42.20 -4.79 69.64
CA ASP A 4 -42.21 -3.33 69.74
C ASP A 4 -40.88 -2.76 70.30
N SER A 5 -40.16 -2.05 69.43
CA SER A 5 -39.80 -0.63 69.54
C SER A 5 -39.18 -0.01 70.82
N MET A 6 -37.96 0.53 70.60
CA MET A 6 -37.44 1.86 71.01
C MET A 6 -36.61 2.08 72.29
N LYS A 7 -35.36 2.49 72.02
CA LYS A 7 -34.61 3.69 72.49
C LYS A 7 -33.44 3.53 73.48
N SER A 8 -32.29 4.02 72.97
CA SER A 8 -31.30 4.89 73.61
C SER A 8 -30.15 4.26 74.41
N GLY A 9 -28.93 4.43 73.88
CA GLY A 9 -27.69 4.34 74.66
C GLY A 9 -26.44 4.27 73.78
N LYS A 10 -25.89 5.43 73.41
CA LYS A 10 -24.56 5.58 72.79
C LYS A 10 -23.50 4.83 73.61
N LYS A 11 -22.60 4.09 72.94
CA LYS A 11 -21.17 3.98 73.30
C LYS A 11 -20.35 3.50 72.09
N TRP A 12 -19.33 4.30 71.82
CA TRP A 12 -18.20 4.10 70.89
C TRP A 12 -17.49 2.76 71.09
N LEU A 13 -17.02 2.11 70.00
CA LEU A 13 -15.67 1.54 69.85
C LEU A 13 -15.49 0.84 68.49
N ALA A 14 -14.51 1.36 67.74
CA ALA A 14 -13.52 0.71 66.85
C ALA A 14 -13.87 -0.59 66.11
N GLY A 15 -13.61 -0.59 64.79
CA GLY A 15 -13.44 -1.81 64.00
C GLY A 15 -13.55 -1.60 62.50
N ILE A 16 -12.67 -0.78 61.90
CA ILE A 16 -12.47 -0.78 60.45
C ILE A 16 -11.77 -2.10 60.11
N LEU A 17 -12.50 -3.03 59.52
CA LEU A 17 -11.95 -4.26 58.96
C LEU A 17 -11.42 -3.91 57.56
N SER A 18 -10.10 -3.80 57.43
CA SER A 18 -9.41 -3.70 56.14
C SER A 18 -9.74 -4.92 55.27
N ILE A 19 -10.45 -4.70 54.18
CA ILE A 19 -10.41 -5.59 53.01
C ILE A 19 -9.36 -4.97 52.07
N VAL A 20 -8.16 -5.54 52.11
CA VAL A 20 -7.12 -5.30 51.10
C VAL A 20 -7.60 -5.97 49.82
N MET A 21 -8.08 -5.18 48.88
CA MET A 21 -8.42 -5.62 47.53
C MET A 21 -7.16 -5.46 46.68
N THR A 22 -6.32 -6.51 46.61
CA THR A 22 -5.25 -6.61 45.61
C THR A 22 -5.88 -6.77 44.23
N MET A 23 -6.17 -5.65 43.56
CA MET A 23 -6.41 -5.65 42.12
C MET A 23 -5.04 -5.53 41.44
N ALA A 24 -4.50 -6.67 41.01
CA ALA A 24 -3.45 -6.68 39.99
C ALA A 24 -4.11 -6.25 38.67
N PHE A 25 -3.99 -4.97 38.33
CA PHE A 25 -4.33 -4.46 37.01
C PHE A 25 -3.15 -4.81 36.10
N MET A 26 -3.25 -5.91 35.36
CA MET A 26 -2.34 -6.21 34.25
C MET A 26 -2.89 -5.49 33.02
N PRO A 27 -2.20 -4.48 32.45
CA PRO A 27 -2.51 -4.04 31.10
C PRO A 27 -2.01 -5.12 30.13
N MET A 28 -2.96 -5.88 29.58
CA MET A 28 -2.70 -6.78 28.46
C MET A 28 -2.62 -5.92 27.19
N TYR A 29 -1.43 -5.38 26.89
CA TYR A 29 -1.17 -4.78 25.58
C TYR A 29 -1.05 -5.91 24.55
N ALA A 30 -2.15 -6.17 23.84
CA ALA A 30 -2.13 -6.93 22.60
C ALA A 30 -2.08 -5.93 21.45
N PHE A 31 -0.87 -5.51 21.06
CA PHE A 31 -0.67 -4.79 19.80
C PHE A 31 -0.72 -5.81 18.65
N ALA A 32 -1.85 -5.85 17.95
CA ALA A 32 -1.92 -6.36 16.58
C ALA A 32 -1.80 -5.16 15.64
N GLY A 33 -0.56 -4.71 15.40
CA GLY A 33 -0.23 -3.73 14.37
C GLY A 33 0.48 -4.43 13.22
N GLU A 34 -0.21 -4.60 12.09
CA GLU A 34 0.45 -4.94 10.82
C GLU A 34 1.19 -3.69 10.32
N ALA A 35 2.52 -3.68 10.45
CA ALA A 35 3.41 -2.79 9.71
C ALA A 35 4.22 -3.59 8.69
N SER A 36 4.23 -3.13 7.44
CA SER A 36 4.97 -3.74 6.35
C SER A 36 6.47 -3.41 6.40
N SER A 37 7.27 -4.44 6.07
CA SER A 37 8.67 -4.43 5.62
C SER A 37 9.80 -4.13 6.60
N GLY A 38 9.82 -4.88 7.70
CA GLY A 38 11.02 -5.45 8.32
C GLY A 38 10.51 -6.63 9.12
N SER A 39 10.90 -7.87 8.84
CA SER A 39 10.39 -8.99 9.63
C SER A 39 10.93 -8.83 11.04
N ALA A 40 10.11 -8.30 11.97
CA ALA A 40 10.36 -8.42 13.38
C ALA A 40 10.58 -9.91 13.65
N ASP A 41 11.79 -10.28 14.05
CA ASP A 41 12.04 -11.62 14.54
C ASP A 41 11.32 -11.71 15.87
N THR A 42 10.11 -12.27 15.87
CA THR A 42 9.24 -12.34 17.04
C THR A 42 9.84 -13.17 18.19
N ASP A 43 11.00 -13.78 17.96
CA ASP A 43 11.76 -14.55 18.95
C ASP A 43 13.04 -13.84 19.45
N ALA A 44 13.30 -12.58 19.08
CA ALA A 44 14.45 -11.84 19.60
C ALA A 44 14.24 -11.42 21.06
N VAL A 45 15.32 -11.43 21.86
CA VAL A 45 15.29 -10.95 23.25
C VAL A 45 15.13 -9.44 23.30
N TRP A 46 15.87 -8.73 22.46
CA TRP A 46 15.92 -7.28 22.42
C TRP A 46 15.48 -6.77 21.04
N THR A 47 14.72 -5.69 21.03
CA THR A 47 14.39 -4.91 19.82
C THR A 47 14.90 -3.50 20.01
N VAL A 48 15.47 -2.91 18.97
CA VAL A 48 15.90 -1.50 18.99
C VAL A 48 15.02 -0.74 18.01
N GLU A 49 14.36 0.30 18.49
CA GLU A 49 13.49 1.19 17.72
C GLU A 49 14.03 2.61 17.75
N ASP A 50 13.84 3.38 16.67
CA ASP A 50 14.10 4.82 16.68
C ASP A 50 12.97 5.62 17.36
N SER A 51 13.11 6.95 17.40
CA SER A 51 12.13 7.85 18.00
C SER A 51 10.77 7.88 17.30
N GLU A 52 10.66 7.38 16.06
CA GLU A 52 9.41 7.25 15.30
C GLU A 52 8.80 5.84 15.43
N GLY A 53 9.44 4.93 16.18
CA GLY A 53 9.00 3.55 16.39
C GLY A 53 9.38 2.60 15.24
N PHE A 54 10.30 2.99 14.35
CA PHE A 54 10.82 2.08 13.34
C PHE A 54 11.87 1.15 13.95
N ILE A 55 11.69 -0.16 13.70
CA ILE A 55 12.63 -1.19 14.15
C ILE A 55 13.97 -1.04 13.39
N LEU A 56 15.01 -0.64 14.11
CA LEU A 56 16.40 -0.58 13.64
C LEU A 56 17.05 -1.96 13.61
N GLY A 57 16.68 -2.83 14.57
CA GLY A 57 17.23 -4.18 14.64
C GLY A 57 16.63 -5.05 15.74
N ASN A 58 16.93 -6.35 15.65
CA ASN A 58 16.53 -7.36 16.63
C ASN A 58 17.76 -8.15 17.07
N TYR A 59 17.93 -8.34 18.38
CA TYR A 59 19.16 -8.85 18.98
C TYR A 59 18.86 -9.86 20.09
N ASN A 60 19.81 -10.76 20.35
CA ASN A 60 19.71 -11.72 21.47
C ASN A 60 20.61 -11.35 22.65
N GLU A 61 21.70 -10.62 22.40
CA GLU A 61 22.63 -10.17 23.42
C GLU A 61 22.42 -8.67 23.69
N LEU A 62 22.47 -8.27 24.97
CA LEU A 62 22.29 -6.86 25.37
C LEU A 62 23.39 -5.96 24.78
N GLN A 63 24.63 -6.46 24.67
CA GLN A 63 25.75 -5.73 24.08
C GLN A 63 25.45 -5.30 22.64
N ASP A 64 24.97 -6.23 21.80
CA ASP A 64 24.68 -5.95 20.40
C ASP A 64 23.53 -4.94 20.25
N ALA A 65 22.52 -5.03 21.12
CA ALA A 65 21.41 -4.07 21.15
C ALA A 65 21.88 -2.66 21.53
N MET A 66 22.74 -2.54 22.56
CA MET A 66 23.34 -1.26 22.96
C MET A 66 24.24 -0.68 21.87
N GLU A 67 25.02 -1.51 21.18
CA GLU A 67 25.85 -1.07 20.05
C GLU A 67 25.02 -0.57 18.87
N SER A 68 23.82 -1.13 18.63
CA SER A 68 22.91 -0.61 17.60
C SER A 68 22.23 0.70 18.03
N GLY A 69 21.90 0.85 19.32
CA GLY A 69 21.19 2.02 19.82
C GLY A 69 21.99 3.32 19.80
N ARG A 70 23.31 3.24 19.56
CA ARG A 70 24.19 4.42 19.57
C ARG A 70 23.98 5.42 18.44
N GLU A 71 23.48 4.95 17.29
CA GLU A 71 23.47 5.76 16.05
C GLU A 71 22.27 6.72 15.98
N TYR A 72 21.25 6.51 16.80
CA TYR A 72 19.97 7.22 16.75
C TYR A 72 19.40 7.41 18.15
N ASP A 73 18.56 8.43 18.34
CA ASP A 73 17.72 8.53 19.54
C ASP A 73 16.77 7.33 19.56
N SER A 74 17.16 6.31 20.32
CA SER A 74 16.59 4.97 20.21
C SER A 74 16.09 4.45 21.54
N THR A 75 15.20 3.46 21.46
CA THR A 75 14.70 2.71 22.60
C THR A 75 15.07 1.24 22.45
N ILE A 76 15.79 0.71 23.43
CA ILE A 76 16.18 -0.69 23.56
C ILE A 76 15.11 -1.39 24.39
N ILE A 77 14.33 -2.25 23.74
CA ILE A 77 13.14 -2.89 24.29
C ILE A 77 13.44 -4.35 24.64
N LEU A 78 13.12 -4.77 25.86
CA LEU A 78 13.16 -6.18 26.26
C LEU A 78 11.82 -6.85 25.96
N ASN A 79 11.82 -7.84 25.07
CA ASN A 79 10.58 -8.46 24.60
C ASN A 79 10.03 -9.54 25.55
N ARG A 80 10.87 -10.10 26.41
CA ARG A 80 10.52 -11.19 27.33
C ARG A 80 11.53 -11.29 28.47
N ASP A 81 11.14 -11.98 29.53
CA ASP A 81 12.10 -12.40 30.56
C ASP A 81 13.29 -13.14 29.92
N ALA A 82 14.49 -12.69 30.24
CA ALA A 82 15.71 -13.24 29.68
C ALA A 82 16.87 -13.19 30.67
N SER A 83 17.94 -13.89 30.34
CA SER A 83 19.17 -13.87 31.10
C SER A 83 20.35 -13.90 30.16
N GLY A 84 21.40 -13.17 30.48
CA GLY A 84 22.56 -13.05 29.62
C GLY A 84 23.67 -12.25 30.28
N LYS A 85 24.68 -11.89 29.49
CA LYS A 85 25.76 -11.04 29.97
C LYS A 85 25.29 -9.59 30.12
N GLY A 86 25.98 -8.87 30.99
CA GLY A 86 25.94 -7.42 31.03
C GLY A 86 26.55 -6.82 29.78
N ALA A 87 26.47 -5.50 29.68
CA ALA A 87 26.96 -4.77 28.52
C ALA A 87 27.68 -3.49 28.94
N ALA A 88 28.69 -3.13 28.16
CA ALA A 88 29.51 -1.94 28.37
C ALA A 88 29.70 -1.21 27.04
N LEU A 89 29.41 0.08 27.02
CA LEU A 89 29.55 0.92 25.84
C LEU A 89 30.22 2.24 26.24
N ALA A 90 31.15 2.70 25.40
CA ALA A 90 31.61 4.07 25.47
C ALA A 90 30.98 4.93 24.40
N LEU A 91 30.42 6.04 24.85
CA LEU A 91 29.83 7.07 24.03
C LEU A 91 30.89 8.11 23.67
N SER A 92 30.90 8.48 22.40
CA SER A 92 31.82 9.44 21.79
C SER A 92 31.06 10.61 21.19
N TYR A 93 31.75 11.71 20.93
CA TYR A 93 31.15 12.90 20.34
C TYR A 93 30.49 12.56 18.98
N GLY A 94 29.17 12.72 18.89
CA GLY A 94 28.35 12.35 17.72
C GLY A 94 27.58 11.03 17.84
N ASP A 95 27.71 10.28 18.94
CA ASP A 95 26.74 9.25 19.31
C ASP A 95 25.45 9.91 19.84
N SER A 96 24.32 9.18 19.85
CA SER A 96 23.06 9.71 20.35
C SER A 96 23.19 10.17 21.81
N PRO A 97 22.68 11.37 22.15
CA PRO A 97 22.65 11.84 23.51
C PRO A 97 21.50 11.21 24.32
N TYR A 98 20.69 10.30 23.78
CA TYR A 98 19.57 9.68 24.50
C TYR A 98 19.60 8.16 24.41
N PHE A 99 19.86 7.49 25.53
CA PHE A 99 19.84 6.04 25.63
C PHE A 99 18.67 5.57 26.49
N ASN A 100 17.63 5.04 25.84
CA ASN A 100 16.42 4.58 26.53
C ASN A 100 16.38 3.06 26.59
N PHE A 101 16.18 2.52 27.78
CA PHE A 101 15.92 1.11 28.03
C PHE A 101 14.48 0.97 28.51
N ASP A 102 13.64 0.26 27.75
CA ASP A 102 12.30 -0.13 28.17
C ASP A 102 12.25 -1.64 28.35
N PHE A 103 12.12 -2.11 29.59
CA PHE A 103 12.07 -3.55 29.84
C PHE A 103 10.68 -4.14 29.57
N ASN A 104 9.70 -3.31 29.19
CA ASN A 104 8.35 -3.68 28.81
C ASN A 104 7.66 -4.61 29.83
N GLY A 105 7.90 -4.36 31.12
CA GLY A 105 7.41 -5.15 32.25
C GLY A 105 8.16 -6.45 32.51
N ASN A 106 9.17 -6.79 31.69
CA ASN A 106 9.96 -8.01 31.80
C ASN A 106 11.17 -7.86 32.74
N THR A 107 11.81 -9.00 33.02
CA THR A 107 13.02 -9.11 33.83
C THR A 107 14.21 -9.56 33.00
N TYR A 108 15.28 -8.76 32.99
CA TYR A 108 16.58 -9.21 32.52
C TYR A 108 17.47 -9.60 33.70
N THR A 109 17.96 -10.83 33.72
CA THR A 109 18.94 -11.30 34.72
C THR A 109 20.34 -11.29 34.13
N VAL A 110 21.17 -10.37 34.60
CA VAL A 110 22.58 -10.33 34.25
C VAL A 110 23.32 -11.40 35.04
N THR A 111 23.90 -12.35 34.32
CA THR A 111 24.61 -13.50 34.91
C THR A 111 26.11 -13.28 35.09
N ASP A 112 26.67 -12.32 34.36
CA ASP A 112 28.08 -11.92 34.41
C ASP A 112 28.21 -10.48 33.89
N GLY A 113 28.98 -9.65 34.58
CA GLY A 113 29.14 -8.23 34.23
C GLY A 113 30.02 -8.01 33.00
N ALA A 114 29.92 -6.82 32.43
CA ALA A 114 30.81 -6.32 31.38
C ALA A 114 31.76 -5.25 31.94
N THR A 115 32.94 -5.11 31.34
CA THR A 115 33.93 -4.09 31.70
C THR A 115 34.21 -3.19 30.52
N TYR A 116 34.35 -1.89 30.79
CA TYR A 116 34.90 -0.96 29.81
C TYR A 116 36.41 -0.83 30.01
N GLY A 117 37.21 -1.53 29.19
CA GLY A 117 38.66 -1.62 29.38
C GLY A 117 39.06 -2.62 30.47
N SER A 118 40.37 -2.75 30.71
CA SER A 118 40.95 -3.82 31.55
C SER A 118 40.99 -3.53 33.05
N GLU A 119 40.77 -2.27 33.45
CA GLU A 119 40.89 -1.81 34.85
C GLU A 119 39.53 -1.39 35.46
N SER A 120 38.43 -1.52 34.70
CA SER A 120 37.09 -1.11 35.14
C SER A 120 36.36 -2.22 35.88
N GLU A 121 35.50 -1.83 36.82
CA GLU A 121 34.65 -2.74 37.58
C GLU A 121 33.69 -3.50 36.65
N ARG A 122 33.36 -4.74 37.01
CA ARG A 122 32.40 -5.56 36.26
C ARG A 122 30.98 -5.07 36.55
N ALA A 123 30.44 -4.27 35.63
CA ALA A 123 29.11 -3.68 35.75
C ALA A 123 28.05 -4.50 34.99
N ALA A 124 26.81 -4.49 35.46
CA ALA A 124 25.71 -5.12 34.72
C ALA A 124 25.36 -4.32 33.45
N ILE A 125 25.31 -3.00 33.57
CA ILE A 125 25.21 -2.05 32.45
C ILE A 125 26.23 -0.93 32.71
N CYS A 126 27.11 -0.67 31.76
CA CYS A 126 28.10 0.40 31.83
C CYS A 126 27.99 1.31 30.61
N LEU A 127 27.84 2.61 30.86
CA LEU A 127 27.82 3.66 29.85
C LEU A 127 28.84 4.73 30.28
N GLN A 128 29.88 4.95 29.47
CA GLN A 128 30.89 5.98 29.74
C GLN A 128 31.03 6.93 28.56
N GLY A 129 31.02 8.25 28.76
CA GLY A 129 31.25 9.18 27.64
C GLY A 129 30.87 10.62 27.92
N ASP A 130 31.10 11.51 26.95
CA ASP A 130 30.96 12.97 27.13
C ASP A 130 29.60 13.56 26.70
N GLU A 131 28.71 12.80 26.01
CA GLU A 131 27.29 13.16 25.75
C GLU A 131 26.30 11.97 26.03
N GLY A 132 25.17 12.17 26.76
CA GLY A 132 24.21 11.10 27.07
C GLY A 132 23.27 11.32 28.28
N HIS A 133 21.95 11.24 28.08
CA HIS A 133 20.91 11.07 29.09
C HIS A 133 20.41 9.63 29.02
N VAL A 134 20.45 8.92 30.15
CA VAL A 134 20.08 7.50 30.19
C VAL A 134 18.77 7.33 30.93
N THR A 135 17.82 6.65 30.31
CA THR A 135 16.53 6.35 30.92
C THR A 135 16.28 4.86 31.02
N PHE A 136 15.88 4.37 32.19
CA PHE A 136 15.41 3.01 32.41
C PHE A 136 13.93 3.01 32.80
N LYS A 137 13.12 2.24 32.07
CA LYS A 137 11.67 2.17 32.24
C LYS A 137 11.17 0.73 32.35
N ASN A 138 10.08 0.58 33.09
CA ASN A 138 9.15 -0.56 33.03
C ASN A 138 9.80 -1.94 33.11
N GLY A 139 10.19 -2.41 34.29
CA GLY A 139 10.63 -3.81 34.44
C GLY A 139 11.65 -4.00 35.55
N THR A 140 12.46 -5.05 35.42
CA THR A 140 13.45 -5.41 36.44
C THR A 140 14.80 -5.81 35.83
N LEU A 141 15.87 -5.15 36.28
CA LEU A 141 17.24 -5.62 36.11
C LEU A 141 17.67 -6.40 37.36
N LYS A 142 17.79 -7.72 37.24
CA LYS A 142 18.38 -8.58 38.26
C LYS A 142 19.86 -8.73 38.01
N ILE A 143 20.67 -8.51 39.03
CA ILE A 143 22.13 -8.47 38.90
C ILE A 143 22.73 -9.60 39.72
N GLN A 144 23.54 -10.43 39.05
CA GLN A 144 24.29 -11.52 39.64
C GLN A 144 25.74 -11.47 39.15
N ASN A 145 26.69 -11.75 40.04
CA ASN A 145 28.12 -11.82 39.73
C ASN A 145 28.74 -10.52 39.15
N CYS A 146 28.17 -9.36 39.50
CA CYS A 146 28.70 -8.03 39.13
C CYS A 146 29.22 -7.29 40.38
N GLU A 147 30.24 -6.45 40.18
CA GLU A 147 30.79 -5.53 41.18
C GLU A 147 30.01 -4.20 41.23
N VAL A 148 29.36 -3.84 40.11
CA VAL A 148 28.46 -2.69 40.01
C VAL A 148 27.19 -3.11 39.26
N GLY A 149 26.06 -2.54 39.65
CA GLY A 149 24.80 -2.73 38.93
C GLY A 149 24.78 -1.92 37.63
N ILE A 150 24.38 -0.66 37.74
CA ILE A 150 24.38 0.30 36.65
C ILE A 150 25.48 1.34 36.92
N HIS A 151 26.34 1.57 35.93
CA HIS A 151 27.40 2.57 35.99
C HIS A 151 27.29 3.51 34.80
N ILE A 152 26.96 4.77 35.08
CA ILE A 152 26.89 5.84 34.08
C ILE A 152 27.84 6.94 34.54
N GLU A 153 28.86 7.28 33.73
CA GLU A 153 29.88 8.26 34.14
C GLU A 153 30.41 9.07 32.96
N GLY A 154 30.58 10.38 33.16
CA GLY A 154 31.15 11.30 32.19
C GLY A 154 30.81 12.77 32.46
N ALA A 155 31.62 13.70 31.91
CA ALA A 155 31.66 15.11 32.33
C ALA A 155 30.38 15.92 32.08
N CYS A 156 29.47 15.42 31.21
CA CYS A 156 28.20 16.06 30.87
C CYS A 156 27.03 15.04 30.72
N THR A 157 27.17 13.79 31.23
CA THR A 157 26.34 12.63 30.82
C THR A 157 25.89 11.67 31.90
N GLY A 158 26.23 11.94 33.15
CA GLY A 158 25.95 10.97 34.20
C GLY A 158 24.49 10.96 34.66
N ASP A 159 23.53 11.43 33.84
CA ASP A 159 22.14 11.56 34.25
C ASP A 159 21.41 10.23 34.05
N ALA A 160 20.91 9.65 35.14
CA ALA A 160 20.13 8.43 35.13
C ALA A 160 18.68 8.70 35.58
N LYS A 161 17.73 8.53 34.67
CA LYS A 161 16.29 8.55 34.97
C LYS A 161 15.76 7.13 35.10
N ILE A 162 15.29 6.76 36.29
CA ILE A 162 14.80 5.41 36.62
C ILE A 162 13.31 5.50 36.97
N THR A 163 12.43 5.07 36.06
CA THR A 163 10.97 5.26 36.18
C THR A 163 10.23 3.94 36.05
N ASN A 164 9.48 3.54 37.08
CA ASN A 164 8.81 2.22 37.13
C ASN A 164 9.77 1.04 36.85
N PHE A 165 11.02 1.17 37.28
CA PHE A 165 12.09 0.22 36.98
C PHE A 165 12.79 -0.24 38.25
N ASN A 166 12.98 -1.56 38.36
CA ASN A 166 13.57 -2.18 39.53
C ASN A 166 15.00 -2.64 39.26
N ILE A 167 15.92 -2.26 40.13
CA ILE A 167 17.31 -2.68 40.12
C ILE A 167 17.51 -3.57 41.34
N ASP A 168 17.67 -4.86 41.10
CA ASP A 168 17.85 -5.85 42.14
C ASP A 168 19.25 -6.46 42.09
N ALA A 169 20.18 -5.80 42.78
CA ALA A 169 21.54 -6.26 43.03
C ALA A 169 21.67 -7.03 44.34
N SER A 170 20.56 -7.35 45.03
CA SER A 170 20.61 -8.14 46.25
C SER A 170 21.11 -9.57 45.99
N GLY A 171 21.07 -10.06 44.74
CA GLY A 171 21.64 -11.35 44.35
C GLY A 171 23.16 -11.37 44.19
N SER A 172 23.84 -10.21 44.13
CA SER A 172 25.28 -10.12 43.86
C SER A 172 26.05 -9.74 45.13
N SER A 173 26.79 -10.69 45.70
CA SER A 173 27.59 -10.47 46.92
C SER A 173 28.68 -9.43 46.77
N ASP A 174 29.20 -9.31 45.54
CA ASP A 174 30.35 -8.48 45.23
C ASP A 174 29.94 -7.07 44.78
N CYS A 175 28.62 -6.82 44.65
CA CYS A 175 28.10 -5.55 44.15
C CYS A 175 28.22 -4.45 45.22
N ALA A 176 29.20 -3.57 45.06
CA ALA A 176 29.44 -2.46 45.96
C ALA A 176 28.43 -1.31 45.78
N ASN A 177 28.02 -1.06 44.53
CA ASN A 177 27.09 -0.01 44.16
C ASN A 177 26.03 -0.56 43.20
N ALA A 178 24.74 -0.46 43.56
CA ALA A 178 23.68 -0.86 42.64
C ALA A 178 23.50 0.16 41.49
N VAL A 179 23.65 1.45 41.76
CA VAL A 179 23.62 2.51 40.76
C VAL A 179 24.71 3.54 41.04
N ILE A 180 25.45 3.90 40.01
CA ILE A 180 26.42 5.00 39.98
C ILE A 180 26.05 5.90 38.80
N ALA A 181 25.78 7.18 39.07
CA ALA A 181 25.51 8.19 38.05
C ALA A 181 25.83 9.60 38.58
N GLU A 182 26.17 10.56 37.73
CA GLU A 182 26.39 11.98 38.11
C GLU A 182 25.12 12.56 38.78
N GLN A 183 23.99 12.49 38.09
CA GLN A 183 22.66 12.89 38.58
C GLN A 183 21.69 11.71 38.48
N ILE A 184 20.86 11.53 39.50
CA ILE A 184 19.91 10.41 39.56
C ILE A 184 18.50 10.93 39.83
N ALA A 185 17.53 10.47 39.04
CA ALA A 185 16.11 10.70 39.26
C ALA A 185 15.37 9.35 39.35
N ILE A 186 14.88 8.99 40.54
CA ILE A 186 14.14 7.73 40.77
C ILE A 186 12.67 8.04 41.02
N ASN A 187 11.80 7.54 40.14
CA ASN A 187 10.38 7.89 40.12
C ASN A 187 9.45 6.67 39.99
N GLY A 188 8.16 6.85 40.28
CA GLY A 188 7.14 5.82 40.07
C GLY A 188 7.32 4.62 41.00
N ASN A 189 7.08 3.40 40.53
CA ASN A 189 7.20 2.17 41.33
C ASN A 189 8.62 1.57 41.36
N SER A 190 9.65 2.39 41.12
CA SER A 190 11.05 1.95 41.06
C SER A 190 11.61 1.48 42.41
N SER A 191 12.40 0.41 42.40
CA SER A 191 13.11 -0.06 43.60
C SER A 191 14.59 -0.24 43.29
N VAL A 192 15.46 0.08 44.23
CA VAL A 192 16.90 -0.17 44.12
C VAL A 192 17.35 -0.95 45.33
N LYS A 193 17.86 -2.16 45.12
CA LYS A 193 18.24 -3.08 46.19
C LYS A 193 19.66 -3.57 46.02
N VAL A 194 20.42 -3.49 47.10
CA VAL A 194 21.74 -4.09 47.23
C VAL A 194 21.87 -4.84 48.56
N GLN A 195 22.93 -5.61 48.71
CA GLN A 195 23.27 -6.25 49.98
C GLN A 195 23.45 -5.21 51.11
N PRO A 196 23.01 -5.49 52.35
CA PRO A 196 23.13 -4.56 53.47
C PRO A 196 24.58 -4.09 53.68
N GLY A 197 24.76 -2.79 53.89
CA GLY A 197 26.08 -2.17 54.09
C GLY A 197 26.74 -1.65 52.81
N ASN A 198 26.26 -2.06 51.63
CA ASN A 198 26.66 -1.53 50.32
C ASN A 198 25.79 -0.34 49.91
N ASN A 199 26.17 0.31 48.81
CA ASN A 199 25.49 1.51 48.35
C ASN A 199 24.39 1.13 47.36
N ALA A 200 23.16 1.51 47.66
CA ALA A 200 22.08 1.46 46.69
C ALA A 200 22.34 2.50 45.58
N ILE A 201 22.77 3.69 45.98
CA ILE A 201 22.88 4.86 45.10
C ILE A 201 24.19 5.59 45.43
N GLN A 202 24.96 5.89 44.39
CA GLN A 202 26.11 6.79 44.44
C GLN A 202 25.95 7.88 43.37
N PHE A 203 26.12 9.14 43.76
CA PHE A 203 25.97 10.30 42.87
C PHE A 203 26.88 11.48 43.24
N TRP A 204 26.91 12.52 42.39
CA TRP A 204 27.76 13.70 42.55
C TRP A 204 27.01 15.03 42.42
N SER A 205 25.92 15.07 41.65
CA SER A 205 25.14 16.27 41.32
C SER A 205 23.69 16.20 41.84
N ASP A 206 22.92 17.28 41.63
CA ASP A 206 21.54 17.39 42.12
C ASP A 206 20.68 16.18 41.71
N SER A 207 20.08 15.51 42.69
CA SER A 207 19.40 14.22 42.47
C SER A 207 18.06 14.19 43.19
N THR A 208 17.13 13.36 42.71
CA THR A 208 15.77 13.27 43.22
C THR A 208 15.32 11.83 43.44
N ILE A 209 14.56 11.61 44.52
CA ILE A 209 13.88 10.34 44.80
C ILE A 209 12.42 10.62 45.14
N ASP A 210 11.51 10.21 44.25
CA ASP A 210 10.06 10.24 44.45
C ASP A 210 9.45 8.91 43.99
N THR A 211 9.64 7.87 44.81
CA THR A 211 9.22 6.52 44.45
C THR A 211 8.27 5.89 45.46
N ALA A 212 7.37 5.04 45.00
CA ALA A 212 6.57 4.15 45.83
C ALA A 212 7.29 2.82 46.15
N GLY A 213 8.44 2.57 45.53
CA GLY A 213 9.23 1.36 45.76
C GLY A 213 10.20 1.46 46.94
N THR A 214 11.14 0.53 47.00
CA THR A 214 12.08 0.38 48.11
C THR A 214 13.50 0.72 47.69
N ILE A 215 14.18 1.54 48.49
CA ILE A 215 15.62 1.78 48.43
C ILE A 215 16.29 1.02 49.57
N GLN A 216 16.97 -0.07 49.23
CA GLN A 216 17.69 -0.92 50.17
C GLN A 216 19.20 -0.77 49.96
N GLY A 217 19.86 -0.13 50.94
CA GLY A 217 21.29 0.18 50.96
C GLY A 217 21.55 1.67 51.24
N LYS A 218 22.83 2.05 51.27
CA LYS A 218 23.26 3.44 51.50
C LYS A 218 23.01 4.33 50.30
N ILE A 219 22.79 5.60 50.58
CA ILE A 219 22.78 6.68 49.58
C ILE A 219 24.00 7.55 49.83
N VAL A 220 24.87 7.67 48.84
CA VAL A 220 26.18 8.31 48.98
C VAL A 220 26.33 9.44 47.95
N ASN A 221 26.48 10.67 48.43
CA ASN A 221 26.97 11.78 47.62
C ASN A 221 28.51 11.79 47.69
N LYS A 222 29.19 11.77 46.55
CA LYS A 222 30.66 11.79 46.46
C LYS A 222 31.26 13.18 46.40
N ASP A 223 30.44 14.20 46.16
CA ASP A 223 30.85 15.60 46.16
C ASP A 223 30.38 16.30 47.45
N GLU A 224 30.95 15.88 48.60
CA GLU A 224 30.57 16.40 49.92
C GLU A 224 30.94 17.89 50.13
N GLU A 225 31.69 18.51 49.20
CA GLU A 225 32.16 19.91 49.29
C GLU A 225 31.26 20.92 48.53
N ASN A 226 30.36 20.46 47.64
CA ASN A 226 29.53 21.32 46.81
C ASN A 226 28.07 21.49 47.29
N TYR A 227 27.42 22.54 46.77
CA TYR A 227 26.02 22.94 47.06
C TYR A 227 24.94 21.96 46.53
N TYR A 228 25.32 20.88 45.86
CA TYR A 228 24.39 19.96 45.21
C TYR A 228 23.66 19.09 46.23
N SER A 229 22.35 18.98 46.08
CA SER A 229 21.45 18.38 47.06
C SER A 229 20.68 17.20 46.47
N LEU A 230 20.61 16.13 47.26
CA LEU A 230 19.58 15.12 47.08
C LEU A 230 18.28 15.64 47.68
N ARG A 231 17.18 15.59 46.91
CA ARG A 231 15.83 15.82 47.43
C ARG A 231 14.99 14.54 47.39
N ILE A 232 14.43 14.18 48.53
CA ILE A 232 13.59 13.00 48.71
C ILE A 232 12.17 13.45 49.03
N TYR A 233 11.23 13.00 48.20
CA TYR A 233 9.80 13.28 48.30
C TYR A 233 9.02 12.05 48.76
N ASN A 234 9.46 10.85 48.38
CA ASN A 234 8.77 9.61 48.71
C ASN A 234 9.71 8.40 48.60
N GLY A 235 9.40 7.33 49.33
CA GLY A 235 10.14 6.06 49.26
C GLY A 235 10.12 5.29 50.56
N LEU A 236 10.38 3.98 50.47
CA LEU A 236 10.64 3.12 51.61
C LEU A 236 12.13 2.79 51.69
N PHE A 237 12.78 3.11 52.80
CA PHE A 237 14.22 3.01 52.98
C PHE A 237 14.58 2.02 54.10
N THR A 238 15.59 1.18 53.87
CA THR A 238 16.11 0.29 54.92
C THR A 238 17.13 0.97 55.84
N GLU A 239 17.73 2.06 55.38
CA GLU A 239 18.63 2.92 56.15
C GLU A 239 17.99 4.31 56.25
N LYS A 240 18.10 4.97 57.42
CA LYS A 240 17.46 6.27 57.62
C LYS A 240 18.09 7.30 56.67
N PRO A 241 17.32 7.96 55.78
CA PRO A 241 17.84 9.07 55.00
C PRO A 241 18.29 10.23 55.91
N LYS A 242 19.23 11.04 55.43
CA LYS A 242 19.62 12.26 56.15
C LYS A 242 18.48 13.27 56.11
N ASP A 243 18.23 13.94 57.24
CA ASP A 243 17.12 14.89 57.36
C ASP A 243 17.29 16.07 56.38
N GLU A 244 18.53 16.47 56.05
CA GLU A 244 18.87 17.52 55.07
C GLU A 244 18.50 17.19 53.62
N CYS A 245 18.29 15.90 53.30
CA CYS A 245 17.89 15.46 51.97
C CYS A 245 16.37 15.41 51.80
N ILE A 246 15.58 15.63 52.85
CA ILE A 246 14.12 15.55 52.79
C ILE A 246 13.58 16.87 52.28
N ALA A 247 12.70 16.81 51.27
CA ALA A 247 12.09 17.98 50.68
C ALA A 247 11.17 18.73 51.65
N ASN A 248 11.02 20.04 51.45
CA ASN A 248 10.12 20.86 52.26
C ASN A 248 8.67 20.38 52.11
N GLY A 249 7.97 20.18 53.23
CA GLY A 249 6.61 19.61 53.24
C GLY A 249 6.57 18.09 53.37
N TYR A 250 7.73 17.44 53.59
CA TYR A 250 7.84 16.00 53.78
C TYR A 250 8.55 15.65 55.09
N ALA A 251 8.31 14.44 55.59
CA ALA A 251 8.88 13.97 56.85
C ALA A 251 9.23 12.47 56.79
N ILE A 252 10.28 12.11 57.54
CA ILE A 252 10.65 10.71 57.77
C ILE A 252 9.75 10.11 58.84
N LYS A 253 9.08 9.01 58.52
CA LYS A 253 8.31 8.18 59.44
C LYS A 253 9.00 6.84 59.62
N THR A 254 9.29 6.48 60.87
CA THR A 254 9.81 5.15 61.21
C THR A 254 8.67 4.14 61.25
N GLU A 255 8.79 3.07 60.48
CA GLU A 255 7.83 1.98 60.42
C GLU A 255 8.10 0.91 61.50
N ASN A 256 7.10 0.07 61.78
CA ASN A 256 7.19 -0.93 62.85
C ASN A 256 8.25 -2.01 62.60
N ASP A 257 8.64 -2.23 61.36
CA ASP A 257 9.66 -3.20 60.95
C ASP A 257 11.09 -2.63 60.96
N GLY A 258 11.25 -1.36 61.36
CA GLY A 258 12.52 -0.66 61.41
C GLY A 258 12.92 0.02 60.09
N THR A 259 12.09 -0.05 59.06
CA THR A 259 12.27 0.75 57.84
C THR A 259 11.80 2.19 58.03
N PHE A 260 12.10 3.05 57.06
CA PHE A 260 11.80 4.48 57.08
C PHE A 260 11.03 4.84 55.84
N SER A 261 9.82 5.40 55.99
CA SER A 261 9.09 5.99 54.87
C SER A 261 9.30 7.50 54.84
N VAL A 262 9.39 8.09 53.65
CA VAL A 262 9.28 9.54 53.48
C VAL A 262 7.87 9.82 52.97
N ILE A 263 7.12 10.64 53.70
CA ILE A 263 5.72 10.95 53.39
C ILE A 263 5.46 12.46 53.49
N PRO A 264 4.46 12.99 52.77
CA PRO A 264 4.01 14.35 52.96
C PRO A 264 3.58 14.61 54.41
N THR A 265 3.80 15.82 54.91
CA THR A 265 3.28 16.27 56.21
C THR A 265 1.76 16.32 56.19
N GLU A 266 1.11 16.36 57.36
CA GLU A 266 -0.36 16.44 57.45
C GLU A 266 -0.92 17.68 56.73
N GLU A 267 -0.17 18.78 56.72
CA GLU A 267 -0.53 20.03 56.03
C GLU A 267 -0.38 19.92 54.51
N TRP A 268 0.63 19.17 54.04
CA TRP A 268 0.96 19.05 52.62
C TRP A 268 0.24 17.90 51.91
N ALA A 269 -0.09 16.83 52.63
CA ALA A 269 -0.75 15.65 52.09
C ALA A 269 -2.03 15.94 51.27
N PRO A 270 -2.92 16.89 51.66
CA PRO A 270 -4.08 17.24 50.85
C PRO A 270 -3.72 17.83 49.48
N MET A 271 -2.67 18.66 49.40
CA MET A 271 -2.20 19.24 48.14
C MET A 271 -1.66 18.14 47.22
N ILE A 272 -0.80 17.26 47.73
CA ILE A 272 -0.27 16.12 46.98
C ILE A 272 -1.40 15.22 46.46
N ALA A 273 -2.47 15.03 47.25
CA ALA A 273 -3.64 14.28 46.81
C ALA A 273 -4.38 14.97 45.65
N LYS A 274 -4.52 16.30 45.66
CA LYS A 274 -5.08 17.08 44.53
C LYS A 274 -4.24 16.90 43.27
N ILE A 275 -2.92 17.06 43.38
CA ILE A 275 -1.99 16.91 42.25
C ILE A 275 -2.08 15.51 41.63
N LYS A 276 -2.03 14.45 42.46
CA LYS A 276 -2.15 13.07 41.97
C LYS A 276 -3.49 12.78 41.32
N ALA A 277 -4.58 13.37 41.83
CA ALA A 277 -5.90 13.25 41.22
C ALA A 277 -5.95 13.92 39.84
N LEU A 278 -5.37 15.11 39.70
CA LEU A 278 -5.28 15.81 38.43
C LEU A 278 -4.41 15.07 37.42
N GLN A 279 -3.22 14.61 37.82
CA GLN A 279 -2.35 13.77 36.99
C GLN A 279 -3.10 12.56 36.43
N LYS A 280 -3.79 11.83 37.31
CA LYS A 280 -4.59 10.68 36.90
C LYS A 280 -5.67 11.07 35.89
N GLU A 281 -6.39 12.17 36.15
CA GLU A 281 -7.45 12.64 35.26
C GLU A 281 -6.91 13.05 33.87
N VAL A 282 -5.76 13.72 33.83
CA VAL A 282 -5.06 14.11 32.60
C VAL A 282 -4.59 12.89 31.83
N THR A 283 -3.91 11.93 32.48
CA THR A 283 -3.44 10.70 31.83
C THR A 283 -4.59 9.85 31.29
N GLU A 284 -5.70 9.74 32.02
CA GLU A 284 -6.90 9.03 31.54
C GLU A 284 -7.50 9.72 30.30
N ALA A 285 -7.54 11.06 30.28
CA ALA A 285 -8.01 11.83 29.14
C ALA A 285 -7.06 11.73 27.94
N GLU A 286 -5.75 11.74 28.18
CA GLU A 286 -4.71 11.63 27.14
C GLU A 286 -4.77 10.27 26.46
N HIS A 287 -4.84 9.17 27.22
CA HIS A 287 -5.00 7.84 26.63
C HIS A 287 -6.30 7.68 25.82
N ALA A 288 -7.39 8.30 26.28
CA ALA A 288 -8.62 8.30 25.49
C ALA A 288 -8.42 9.07 24.17
N MET A 289 -7.77 10.23 24.23
CA MET A 289 -7.44 11.05 23.06
C MET A 289 -6.55 10.32 22.05
N GLU A 290 -5.48 9.68 22.51
CA GLU A 290 -4.57 8.87 21.68
C GLU A 290 -5.33 7.73 20.97
N SER A 291 -6.24 7.06 21.68
CA SER A 291 -7.08 6.01 21.10
C SER A 291 -7.99 6.55 19.99
N ASP A 292 -8.59 7.72 20.19
CA ASP A 292 -9.47 8.36 19.21
C ASP A 292 -8.67 8.91 18.01
N GLN A 293 -7.45 9.42 18.24
CA GLN A 293 -6.53 9.82 17.16
C GLN A 293 -6.19 8.62 16.28
N LYS A 294 -5.87 7.47 16.90
CA LYS A 294 -5.62 6.24 16.16
C LYS A 294 -6.83 5.80 15.32
N GLU A 295 -8.05 5.90 15.86
CA GLU A 295 -9.26 5.63 15.08
C GLU A 295 -9.40 6.61 13.90
N MET A 296 -9.10 7.89 14.12
CA MET A 296 -9.10 8.91 13.07
C MET A 296 -8.08 8.60 11.96
N ASP A 297 -6.85 8.25 12.32
CA ASP A 297 -5.78 7.85 11.40
C ASP A 297 -6.21 6.66 10.55
N ASP A 298 -6.78 5.63 11.19
CA ASP A 298 -7.26 4.42 10.52
C ASP A 298 -8.40 4.77 9.53
N ASN A 299 -9.32 5.65 9.91
CA ASN A 299 -10.38 6.15 9.02
C ASN A 299 -9.83 6.97 7.84
N MET A 300 -8.86 7.85 8.09
CA MET A 300 -8.21 8.66 7.07
C MET A 300 -7.46 7.80 6.04
N LYS A 301 -6.72 6.79 6.50
CA LYS A 301 -6.04 5.82 5.64
C LYS A 301 -7.00 5.01 4.77
N GLN A 302 -8.17 4.64 5.33
CA GLN A 302 -9.23 3.99 4.55
C GLN A 302 -9.81 4.91 3.47
N LEU A 303 -10.00 6.20 3.78
CA LEU A 303 -10.42 7.19 2.80
C LEU A 303 -9.38 7.40 1.70
N GLU A 304 -8.10 7.52 2.07
CA GLU A 304 -7.01 7.63 1.09
C GLU A 304 -7.00 6.43 0.14
N THR A 305 -7.16 5.22 0.69
CA THR A 305 -7.21 3.98 -0.09
C THR A 305 -8.39 3.97 -1.07
N SER A 306 -9.59 4.38 -0.64
CA SER A 306 -10.79 4.38 -1.49
C SER A 306 -10.71 5.46 -2.58
N VAL A 307 -10.21 6.65 -2.24
CA VAL A 307 -9.96 7.75 -3.19
C VAL A 307 -8.90 7.33 -4.22
N GLY A 308 -7.78 6.75 -3.77
CA GLY A 308 -6.73 6.25 -4.65
C GLY A 308 -7.22 5.13 -5.58
N ALA A 309 -8.10 4.25 -5.10
CA ALA A 309 -8.75 3.24 -5.93
C ALA A 309 -9.64 3.86 -7.01
N ALA A 310 -10.43 4.90 -6.67
CA ALA A 310 -11.23 5.63 -7.64
C ALA A 310 -10.36 6.33 -8.70
N GLU A 311 -9.26 6.99 -8.28
CA GLU A 311 -8.34 7.65 -9.19
C GLU A 311 -7.65 6.65 -10.13
N LYS A 312 -7.19 5.52 -9.61
CA LYS A 312 -6.59 4.44 -10.40
C LYS A 312 -7.57 3.85 -11.40
N ALA A 313 -8.81 3.64 -10.98
CA ALA A 313 -9.89 3.18 -11.86
C ALA A 313 -10.34 4.24 -12.88
N LEU A 314 -9.86 5.49 -12.77
CA LEU A 314 -10.12 6.61 -13.67
C LEU A 314 -8.84 7.19 -14.33
N ASN A 315 -7.75 6.42 -14.34
CA ASN A 315 -6.47 6.84 -14.92
C ASN A 315 -6.54 6.95 -16.46
N ASP A 316 -5.62 7.73 -17.04
CA ASP A 316 -5.61 8.04 -18.48
C ASP A 316 -5.49 6.80 -19.38
N ASP A 317 -4.93 5.69 -18.86
CA ASP A 317 -4.77 4.40 -19.56
C ASP A 317 -6.10 3.63 -19.77
N ILE A 318 -7.23 4.11 -19.26
CA ILE A 318 -8.54 3.46 -19.43
C ILE A 318 -8.98 3.34 -20.89
N PHE A 319 -8.37 4.13 -21.77
CA PHE A 319 -8.67 4.13 -23.19
C PHE A 319 -7.72 3.25 -24.01
N GLU A 320 -6.87 2.42 -23.37
CA GLU A 320 -6.07 1.40 -24.06
C GLU A 320 -6.92 0.22 -24.57
N GLU A 321 -6.45 -0.47 -25.63
CA GLU A 321 -7.21 -1.45 -26.43
C GLU A 321 -7.76 -2.67 -25.64
N ASP A 322 -7.30 -2.91 -24.40
CA ASP A 322 -7.65 -4.08 -23.57
C ASP A 322 -8.39 -3.75 -22.25
N VAL A 323 -8.78 -2.49 -22.01
CA VAL A 323 -9.48 -2.08 -20.77
C VAL A 323 -11.00 -2.11 -20.92
N ASP A 324 -11.69 -2.84 -20.04
CA ASP A 324 -13.16 -2.80 -19.96
C ASP A 324 -13.62 -1.50 -19.28
N ILE A 325 -13.95 -0.51 -20.10
CA ILE A 325 -14.38 0.82 -19.65
C ILE A 325 -15.61 0.78 -18.73
N ASN A 326 -16.54 -0.15 -18.95
CA ASN A 326 -17.75 -0.24 -18.14
C ASN A 326 -17.43 -0.80 -16.76
N LYS A 327 -16.50 -1.77 -16.69
CA LYS A 327 -15.98 -2.26 -15.42
C LYS A 327 -15.22 -1.16 -14.67
N ALA A 328 -14.33 -0.42 -15.35
CA ALA A 328 -13.60 0.70 -14.74
C ALA A 328 -14.54 1.78 -14.19
N ILE A 329 -15.59 2.14 -14.93
CA ILE A 329 -16.64 3.06 -14.46
C ILE A 329 -17.35 2.50 -13.23
N SER A 330 -17.74 1.22 -13.23
CA SER A 330 -18.42 0.59 -12.10
C SER A 330 -17.54 0.50 -10.84
N ASP A 331 -16.26 0.17 -11.01
CA ASP A 331 -15.29 0.09 -9.91
C ASP A 331 -15.07 1.50 -9.32
N ALA A 332 -14.90 2.51 -10.18
CA ALA A 332 -14.77 3.90 -9.76
C ALA A 332 -16.03 4.45 -9.08
N GLU A 333 -17.23 4.13 -9.58
CA GLU A 333 -18.50 4.49 -8.95
C GLU A 333 -18.58 3.96 -7.53
N LYS A 334 -18.26 2.68 -7.34
CA LYS A 334 -18.29 2.04 -6.04
C LYS A 334 -17.32 2.72 -5.08
N SER A 335 -16.05 2.88 -5.48
CA SER A 335 -15.03 3.52 -4.65
C SER A 335 -15.42 4.97 -4.29
N ILE A 336 -15.96 5.75 -5.24
CA ILE A 336 -16.42 7.13 -4.96
C ILE A 336 -17.58 7.15 -3.96
N GLN A 337 -18.55 6.23 -4.06
CA GLN A 337 -19.65 6.15 -3.09
C GLN A 337 -19.14 5.79 -1.69
N GLU A 338 -18.20 4.84 -1.61
CA GLU A 338 -17.54 4.47 -0.35
C GLU A 338 -16.78 5.68 0.24
N SER A 339 -15.96 6.38 -0.54
CA SER A 339 -15.24 7.59 -0.11
C SER A 339 -16.19 8.69 0.38
N LYS A 340 -17.34 8.90 -0.27
CA LYS A 340 -18.34 9.91 0.18
C LYS A 340 -18.92 9.60 1.56
N VAL A 341 -19.16 8.32 1.84
CA VAL A 341 -19.64 7.90 3.16
C VAL A 341 -18.54 8.10 4.20
N GLN A 342 -17.31 7.70 3.88
CA GLN A 342 -16.15 7.89 4.74
C GLN A 342 -15.91 9.38 5.06
N VAL A 343 -15.93 10.28 4.07
CA VAL A 343 -15.79 11.73 4.29
C VAL A 343 -16.81 12.25 5.29
N LYS A 344 -18.10 11.87 5.15
CA LYS A 344 -19.15 12.30 6.08
C LYS A 344 -18.93 11.78 7.49
N ASN A 345 -18.53 10.52 7.62
CA ASN A 345 -18.26 9.90 8.91
C ASN A 345 -17.06 10.59 9.60
N ILE A 346 -15.99 10.84 8.86
CA ILE A 346 -14.79 11.52 9.36
C ILE A 346 -15.13 12.96 9.77
N GLN A 347 -15.90 13.70 8.96
CA GLN A 347 -16.36 15.06 9.32
C GLN A 347 -17.15 15.07 10.62
N ALA A 348 -18.11 14.15 10.78
CA ALA A 348 -18.91 14.06 11.99
C ALA A 348 -18.06 13.67 13.22
N LEU A 349 -17.10 12.76 13.05
CA LEU A 349 -16.18 12.34 14.11
C LEU A 349 -15.25 13.50 14.51
N LEU A 350 -14.69 14.24 13.56
CA LEU A 350 -13.86 15.41 13.82
C LEU A 350 -14.63 16.50 14.59
N GLU A 351 -15.87 16.79 14.21
CA GLU A 351 -16.70 17.77 14.92
C GLU A 351 -17.03 17.32 16.35
N GLN A 352 -17.39 16.04 16.51
CA GLN A 352 -17.69 15.44 17.81
C GLN A 352 -16.46 15.48 18.73
N LYS A 353 -15.33 14.96 18.27
CA LYS A 353 -14.08 14.85 19.06
C LYS A 353 -13.41 16.20 19.25
N GLY A 354 -13.49 17.09 18.28
CA GLY A 354 -13.07 18.50 18.42
C GLY A 354 -13.78 19.21 19.56
N THR A 355 -15.10 19.04 19.67
CA THR A 355 -15.86 19.62 20.78
C THR A 355 -15.52 18.96 22.11
N GLU A 356 -15.52 17.62 22.15
CA GLU A 356 -15.25 16.81 23.35
C GLU A 356 -13.89 17.16 23.98
N TYR A 357 -12.81 17.12 23.19
CA TYR A 357 -11.47 17.38 23.69
C TYR A 357 -11.18 18.87 23.89
N SER A 358 -11.81 19.78 23.14
CA SER A 358 -11.71 21.22 23.42
C SER A 358 -12.29 21.59 24.78
N GLU A 359 -13.48 21.07 25.12
CA GLU A 359 -14.08 21.31 26.42
C GLU A 359 -13.28 20.65 27.53
N LYS A 360 -12.85 19.38 27.34
CA LYS A 360 -12.06 18.65 28.32
C LYS A 360 -10.70 19.29 28.57
N GLY A 361 -9.99 19.69 27.52
CA GLY A 361 -8.71 20.37 27.59
C GLY A 361 -8.80 21.70 28.35
N LYS A 362 -9.83 22.52 28.09
CA LYS A 362 -10.07 23.78 28.83
C LYS A 362 -10.34 23.54 30.32
N GLU A 363 -11.13 22.52 30.64
CA GLU A 363 -11.42 22.12 32.02
C GLU A 363 -10.12 21.74 32.75
N LEU A 364 -9.30 20.87 32.15
CA LEU A 364 -8.05 20.39 32.73
C LEU A 364 -7.01 21.50 32.84
N TYR A 365 -6.91 22.36 31.83
CA TYR A 365 -6.02 23.52 31.82
C TYR A 365 -6.33 24.47 32.98
N SER A 366 -7.62 24.78 33.19
CA SER A 366 -8.05 25.64 34.30
C SER A 366 -7.72 25.00 35.67
N LYS A 367 -7.87 23.68 35.81
CA LYS A 367 -7.44 22.96 37.02
C LYS A 367 -5.93 23.01 37.23
N CYS A 368 -5.13 22.99 36.16
CA CYS A 368 -3.68 23.16 36.24
C CYS A 368 -3.31 24.56 36.75
N GLU A 369 -3.90 25.61 36.15
CA GLU A 369 -3.69 27.01 36.55
C GLU A 369 -4.03 27.26 38.02
N GLU A 370 -5.22 26.82 38.47
CA GLU A 370 -5.63 26.95 39.88
C GLU A 370 -4.62 26.29 40.82
N LEU A 371 -4.10 25.11 40.44
CA LEU A 371 -3.14 24.37 41.24
C LEU A 371 -1.74 25.00 41.22
N ILE A 372 -1.31 25.55 40.08
CA ILE A 372 -0.06 26.31 39.95
C ILE A 372 -0.10 27.55 40.85
N GLU A 373 -1.21 28.28 40.87
CA GLU A 373 -1.40 29.42 41.77
C GLU A 373 -1.31 28.99 43.24
N GLU A 374 -2.04 27.94 43.64
CA GLU A 374 -1.97 27.42 45.02
C GLU A 374 -0.55 26.96 45.41
N LEU A 375 0.22 26.40 44.46
CA LEU A 375 1.61 25.96 44.69
C LEU A 375 2.59 27.11 44.79
N ASN A 376 2.46 28.13 43.95
CA ASN A 376 3.33 29.32 43.96
C ASN A 376 3.19 30.11 45.27
N GLU A 377 2.05 30.01 45.94
CA GLU A 377 1.83 30.58 47.27
C GLU A 377 2.38 29.71 48.41
N SER A 378 2.75 28.45 48.13
CA SER A 378 3.25 27.51 49.14
C SER A 378 4.77 27.64 49.35
N GLU A 379 5.24 27.47 50.59
CA GLU A 379 6.69 27.34 50.91
C GLU A 379 7.20 25.90 50.71
N TYR A 380 6.37 25.02 50.15
CA TYR A 380 6.60 23.58 50.06
C TYR A 380 7.20 23.20 48.71
N ASP A 381 8.10 22.22 48.70
CA ASP A 381 8.65 21.72 47.45
C ASP A 381 7.60 20.85 46.76
N SER A 382 7.16 21.30 45.58
CA SER A 382 6.13 20.61 44.80
C SER A 382 6.57 19.25 44.28
N GLY A 383 7.85 18.89 44.35
CA GLY A 383 8.37 17.59 43.92
C GLY A 383 8.56 17.45 42.44
N ASN A 384 8.49 16.21 41.95
CA ASN A 384 8.55 15.90 40.53
C ASN A 384 7.17 16.00 39.85
N TYR A 385 6.27 16.80 40.44
CA TYR A 385 4.93 16.98 39.93
C TYR A 385 4.95 18.19 38.99
N ASN A 386 5.49 17.97 37.80
CA ASN A 386 5.56 18.99 36.76
C ASN A 386 4.15 19.27 36.22
N ILE A 387 3.42 20.17 36.87
CA ILE A 387 2.06 20.54 36.43
C ILE A 387 2.10 21.26 35.09
N TYR A 388 3.22 21.89 34.72
CA TYR A 388 3.40 22.46 33.38
C TYR A 388 3.40 21.40 32.28
N GLU A 389 3.83 20.16 32.55
CA GLU A 389 3.66 19.05 31.60
C GLU A 389 2.17 18.69 31.44
N LEU A 390 1.41 18.66 32.53
CA LEU A 390 -0.03 18.40 32.49
C LEU A 390 -0.80 19.51 31.78
N GLU A 391 -0.38 20.75 31.99
CA GLU A 391 -0.90 21.93 31.31
C GLU A 391 -0.70 21.81 29.80
N SER A 392 0.52 21.45 29.35
CA SER A 392 0.82 21.25 27.92
C SER A 392 -0.01 20.13 27.29
N VAL A 393 -0.22 19.02 28.00
CA VAL A 393 -1.13 17.95 27.55
C VAL A 393 -2.57 18.47 27.42
N ALA A 394 -3.03 19.26 28.39
CA ALA A 394 -4.36 19.88 28.36
C ALA A 394 -4.49 20.92 27.23
N GLU A 395 -3.45 21.66 26.88
CA GLU A 395 -3.41 22.54 25.70
C GLU A 395 -3.50 21.75 24.39
N ASN A 396 -2.73 20.67 24.26
CA ASN A 396 -2.78 19.80 23.08
C ASN A 396 -4.20 19.23 22.85
N MET A 397 -4.87 18.79 23.92
CA MET A 397 -6.28 18.35 23.85
C MET A 397 -7.21 19.41 23.25
N GLN A 398 -6.91 20.70 23.48
CA GLN A 398 -7.75 21.77 22.97
C GLN A 398 -7.69 21.92 21.45
N THR A 399 -6.58 21.51 20.84
CA THR A 399 -6.26 21.83 19.45
C THR A 399 -6.19 20.61 18.54
N VAL A 400 -5.89 19.43 19.08
CA VAL A 400 -5.64 18.17 18.34
C VAL A 400 -6.72 17.82 17.31
N PHE A 401 -8.00 18.06 17.63
CA PHE A 401 -9.14 17.84 16.73
C PHE A 401 -9.85 19.15 16.34
N SER A 402 -9.34 20.31 16.75
CA SER A 402 -10.00 21.60 16.55
C SER A 402 -10.09 21.98 15.07
N SER A 403 -11.26 22.46 14.64
CA SER A 403 -11.47 23.01 13.29
C SER A 403 -11.15 24.50 13.19
N ASP A 404 -10.94 25.17 14.33
CA ASP A 404 -10.80 26.61 14.40
C ASP A 404 -9.34 27.04 14.22
N LYS A 405 -9.13 28.06 13.39
CA LYS A 405 -7.83 28.71 13.21
C LYS A 405 -7.47 29.47 14.48
N TYR A 406 -6.50 28.99 15.24
CA TYR A 406 -5.80 29.82 16.21
C TYR A 406 -4.66 30.58 15.49
N GLU A 407 -4.59 31.89 15.74
CA GLU A 407 -3.56 32.86 15.36
C GLU A 407 -2.52 32.44 14.29
N GLU A 408 -2.89 32.54 13.00
CA GLU A 408 -2.03 32.55 11.79
C GLU A 408 -0.98 31.42 11.58
N GLU A 409 -0.70 30.56 12.56
CA GLU A 409 0.23 29.45 12.47
C GLU A 409 -0.41 28.18 13.09
N GLU A 410 -0.44 27.13 12.26
CA GLU A 410 -0.75 25.74 12.56
C GLU A 410 -2.19 25.25 12.33
N TYR A 411 -2.29 24.38 11.33
CA TYR A 411 -3.53 23.78 10.83
C TYR A 411 -3.70 22.40 11.47
N ASN A 412 -4.92 22.08 11.92
CA ASN A 412 -5.31 20.71 12.20
C ASN A 412 -4.96 19.81 11.00
N GLN A 413 -4.04 18.87 11.24
CA GLN A 413 -3.50 17.99 10.20
C GLN A 413 -4.60 17.13 9.56
N TYR A 414 -5.56 16.66 10.35
CA TYR A 414 -6.71 15.90 9.85
C TYR A 414 -7.61 16.72 8.94
N LEU A 415 -7.89 17.98 9.28
CA LEU A 415 -8.73 18.82 8.44
C LEU A 415 -8.07 19.10 7.09
N ILE A 416 -6.77 19.42 7.07
CA ILE A 416 -6.03 19.63 5.82
C ILE A 416 -6.06 18.37 4.95
N GLU A 417 -5.76 17.23 5.55
CA GLU A 417 -5.69 15.97 4.83
C GLU A 417 -7.07 15.58 4.29
N LEU A 418 -8.12 15.78 5.08
CA LEU A 418 -9.50 15.55 4.65
C LEU A 418 -9.90 16.48 3.51
N GLU A 419 -9.54 17.77 3.56
CA GLU A 419 -9.79 18.72 2.47
C GLU A 419 -9.05 18.33 1.18
N LYS A 420 -7.81 17.86 1.30
CA LYS A 420 -7.01 17.35 0.19
C LYS A 420 -7.64 16.10 -0.42
N LEU A 421 -8.03 15.12 0.40
CA LEU A 421 -8.68 13.89 -0.04
C LEU A 421 -10.05 14.18 -0.67
N ASN A 422 -10.84 15.07 -0.07
CA ASN A 422 -12.13 15.50 -0.62
C ASN A 422 -11.94 16.25 -1.95
N THR A 423 -10.88 17.05 -2.10
CA THR A 423 -10.52 17.68 -3.37
C THR A 423 -10.20 16.64 -4.45
N ASN A 424 -9.47 15.58 -4.10
CA ASN A 424 -9.15 14.49 -5.02
C ASN A 424 -10.39 13.66 -5.38
N LEU A 425 -11.25 13.37 -4.40
CA LEU A 425 -12.55 12.74 -4.61
C LEU A 425 -13.41 13.55 -5.61
N ASN A 426 -13.49 14.87 -5.44
CA ASN A 426 -14.21 15.75 -6.36
C ASN A 426 -13.63 15.70 -7.78
N LYS A 427 -12.30 15.62 -7.93
CA LYS A 427 -11.66 15.44 -9.25
C LYS A 427 -12.01 14.08 -9.86
N ALA A 428 -12.00 13.01 -9.06
CA ALA A 428 -12.38 11.67 -9.50
C ALA A 428 -13.85 11.64 -9.97
N GLU A 429 -14.76 12.30 -9.26
CA GLU A 429 -16.15 12.44 -9.68
C GLU A 429 -16.32 13.13 -11.03
N VAL A 430 -15.57 14.21 -11.26
CA VAL A 430 -15.56 14.92 -12.55
C VAL A 430 -15.03 14.00 -13.65
N LYS A 431 -13.96 13.24 -13.40
CA LYS A 431 -13.42 12.25 -14.34
C LYS A 431 -14.42 11.14 -14.65
N LEU A 432 -15.11 10.62 -13.63
CA LEU A 432 -16.15 9.60 -13.78
C LEU A 432 -17.29 10.08 -14.68
N GLY A 433 -17.73 11.34 -14.50
CA GLY A 433 -18.74 11.96 -15.36
C GLY A 433 -18.32 11.97 -16.82
N LYS A 434 -17.08 12.37 -17.11
CA LYS A 434 -16.51 12.37 -18.46
C LYS A 434 -16.40 10.96 -19.05
N ALA A 435 -15.96 9.97 -18.26
CA ALA A 435 -15.84 8.59 -18.69
C ALA A 435 -17.20 7.99 -19.09
N LYS A 436 -18.25 8.25 -18.30
CA LYS A 436 -19.63 7.84 -18.61
C LYS A 436 -20.14 8.46 -19.91
N GLU A 437 -19.90 9.76 -20.11
CA GLU A 437 -20.30 10.45 -21.35
C GLU A 437 -19.60 9.85 -22.57
N LEU A 438 -18.29 9.57 -22.48
CA LEU A 438 -17.54 8.91 -23.54
C LEU A 438 -18.07 7.51 -23.85
N SER A 439 -18.29 6.67 -22.83
CA SER A 439 -18.82 5.31 -23.00
C SER A 439 -20.19 5.32 -23.69
N ASN A 440 -21.09 6.24 -23.29
CA ASN A 440 -22.40 6.39 -23.92
C ASN A 440 -22.31 6.80 -25.39
N ASN A 441 -21.41 7.73 -25.72
CA ASN A 441 -21.21 8.17 -27.11
C ASN A 441 -20.66 7.04 -27.99
N VAL A 442 -19.70 6.26 -27.48
CA VAL A 442 -19.13 5.09 -28.18
C VAL A 442 -20.19 4.01 -28.39
N ASN A 443 -20.99 3.69 -27.37
CA ASN A 443 -22.07 2.71 -27.48
C ASN A 443 -23.11 3.12 -28.54
N LYS A 444 -23.47 4.41 -28.57
CA LYS A 444 -24.38 4.95 -29.58
C LYS A 444 -23.81 4.87 -31.00
N GLU A 445 -22.54 5.23 -31.19
CA GLU A 445 -21.88 5.15 -32.51
C GLU A 445 -21.76 3.70 -33.00
N LEU A 446 -21.48 2.77 -32.09
CA LEU A 446 -21.44 1.34 -32.39
C LEU A 446 -22.82 0.80 -32.79
N GLU A 447 -23.88 1.21 -32.08
CA GLU A 447 -25.26 0.83 -32.38
C GLU A 447 -25.72 1.39 -33.74
N ASP A 448 -25.41 2.65 -34.04
CA ASP A 448 -25.66 3.26 -35.35
C ASP A 448 -24.92 2.51 -36.47
N THR A 449 -23.67 2.12 -36.23
CA THR A 449 -22.86 1.34 -37.19
C THR A 449 -23.44 -0.06 -37.41
N LEU A 450 -23.90 -0.72 -36.34
CA LEU A 450 -24.54 -2.03 -36.41
C LEU A 450 -25.87 -1.95 -37.18
N ASN A 451 -26.67 -0.92 -36.91
CA ASN A 451 -27.93 -0.67 -37.62
C ASN A 451 -27.70 -0.40 -39.11
N ALA A 452 -26.66 0.38 -39.44
CA ALA A 452 -26.26 0.61 -40.83
C ALA A 452 -25.82 -0.69 -41.52
N ALA A 453 -24.99 -1.52 -40.86
CA ALA A 453 -24.53 -2.80 -41.39
C ALA A 453 -25.69 -3.80 -41.59
N ASN A 454 -26.64 -3.86 -40.65
CA ASN A 454 -27.84 -4.69 -40.77
C ASN A 454 -28.71 -4.25 -41.95
N LYS A 455 -28.87 -2.94 -42.16
CA LYS A 455 -29.59 -2.39 -43.31
C LYS A 455 -28.91 -2.74 -44.65
N GLU A 456 -27.58 -2.68 -44.71
CA GLU A 456 -26.82 -3.11 -45.89
C GLU A 456 -26.96 -4.62 -46.13
N LEU A 457 -26.94 -5.41 -45.07
CA LEU A 457 -27.12 -6.86 -45.13
C LEU A 457 -28.51 -7.22 -45.68
N ASP A 458 -29.56 -6.54 -45.23
CA ASP A 458 -30.93 -6.78 -45.72
C ASP A 458 -31.09 -6.36 -47.18
N ALA A 459 -30.51 -5.22 -47.60
CA ALA A 459 -30.48 -4.83 -49.02
C ALA A 459 -29.74 -5.86 -49.90
N ALA A 460 -28.69 -6.48 -49.37
CA ALA A 460 -27.96 -7.55 -50.06
C ALA A 460 -28.80 -8.84 -50.16
N LYS A 461 -29.53 -9.21 -49.10
CA LYS A 461 -30.48 -10.35 -49.12
C LYS A 461 -31.58 -10.13 -50.17
N ASP A 462 -32.16 -8.94 -50.23
CA ASP A 462 -33.19 -8.61 -51.24
C ASP A 462 -32.65 -8.69 -52.67
N SER A 463 -31.45 -8.16 -52.87
CA SER A 463 -30.75 -8.25 -54.17
C SER A 463 -30.47 -9.70 -54.59
N LEU A 464 -30.08 -10.55 -53.64
CA LEU A 464 -29.87 -11.98 -53.87
C LEU A 464 -31.19 -12.69 -54.22
N ASN A 465 -32.26 -12.40 -53.49
CA ASN A 465 -33.59 -12.96 -53.76
C ASN A 465 -34.09 -12.58 -55.15
N LYS A 466 -33.85 -11.33 -55.58
CA LYS A 466 -34.18 -10.89 -56.94
C LYS A 466 -33.35 -11.63 -58.00
N ALA A 467 -32.05 -11.76 -57.80
CA ALA A 467 -31.18 -12.51 -58.71
C ALA A 467 -31.58 -14.00 -58.81
N ASN A 468 -32.02 -14.60 -57.70
CA ASN A 468 -32.52 -15.97 -57.68
C ASN A 468 -33.83 -16.12 -58.49
N LYS A 469 -34.76 -15.16 -58.39
CA LYS A 469 -35.96 -15.15 -59.24
C LYS A 469 -35.62 -15.02 -60.72
N GLU A 470 -34.69 -14.12 -61.08
CA GLU A 470 -34.21 -13.96 -62.45
C GLU A 470 -33.54 -15.25 -62.98
N LEU A 471 -32.79 -15.96 -62.12
CA LEU A 471 -32.18 -17.26 -62.45
C LEU A 471 -33.26 -18.32 -62.72
N GLU A 472 -34.32 -18.37 -61.92
CA GLU A 472 -35.43 -19.30 -62.09
C GLU A 472 -36.19 -19.05 -63.41
N GLU A 473 -36.44 -17.79 -63.76
CA GLU A 473 -37.00 -17.43 -65.06
C GLU A 473 -36.09 -17.82 -66.23
N LEU A 474 -34.78 -17.63 -66.07
CA LEU A 474 -33.82 -18.03 -67.09
C LEU A 474 -33.82 -19.54 -67.29
N ASN A 475 -33.93 -20.32 -66.22
CA ASN A 475 -34.02 -21.77 -66.28
C ASN A 475 -35.30 -22.21 -67.02
N LYS A 476 -36.47 -21.60 -66.74
CA LYS A 476 -37.71 -21.87 -67.50
C LYS A 476 -37.55 -21.59 -69.00
N LYS A 477 -36.81 -20.54 -69.36
CA LYS A 477 -36.48 -20.20 -70.77
C LYS A 477 -35.53 -21.23 -71.41
N VAL A 478 -34.58 -21.76 -70.64
CA VAL A 478 -33.67 -22.81 -71.12
C VAL A 478 -34.45 -24.11 -71.38
N ASP A 479 -35.38 -24.48 -70.50
CA ASP A 479 -36.21 -25.68 -70.66
C ASP A 479 -37.11 -25.59 -71.91
N THR A 480 -37.74 -24.44 -72.15
CA THR A 480 -38.54 -24.20 -73.37
C THR A 480 -37.70 -24.23 -74.66
N LEU A 481 -36.49 -23.68 -74.63
CA LEU A 481 -35.55 -23.77 -75.75
C LEU A 481 -35.08 -25.20 -76.00
N GLN A 482 -34.89 -26.00 -74.95
CA GLN A 482 -34.54 -27.43 -75.09
C GLN A 482 -35.69 -28.23 -75.70
N ASN A 483 -36.92 -27.98 -75.27
CA ASN A 483 -38.11 -28.65 -75.81
C ASN A 483 -38.34 -28.29 -77.29
N SER A 484 -38.26 -27.01 -77.65
CA SER A 484 -38.38 -26.59 -79.06
C SER A 484 -37.24 -27.13 -79.95
N LEU A 485 -36.03 -27.26 -79.40
CA LEU A 485 -34.92 -27.90 -80.11
C LEU A 485 -35.20 -29.38 -80.38
N LYS A 486 -35.77 -30.10 -79.40
CA LYS A 486 -36.19 -31.51 -79.54
C LYS A 486 -37.28 -31.67 -80.61
N GLU A 487 -38.30 -30.82 -80.59
CA GLU A 487 -39.35 -30.80 -81.63
C GLU A 487 -38.79 -30.51 -83.03
N THR A 488 -37.82 -29.61 -83.13
CA THR A 488 -37.17 -29.30 -84.42
C THR A 488 -36.34 -30.47 -84.93
N GLN A 489 -35.68 -31.21 -84.03
CA GLN A 489 -34.97 -32.45 -84.37
C GLN A 489 -35.94 -33.56 -84.81
N ASP A 490 -37.09 -33.69 -84.16
CA ASP A 490 -38.13 -34.67 -84.53
C ASP A 490 -38.78 -34.32 -85.88
N LYS A 491 -38.97 -33.02 -86.17
CA LYS A 491 -39.40 -32.53 -87.49
C LYS A 491 -38.34 -32.82 -88.55
N LEU A 492 -37.06 -32.61 -88.27
CA LEU A 492 -35.96 -32.94 -89.19
C LEU A 492 -35.94 -34.43 -89.54
N LYS A 493 -36.15 -35.32 -88.56
CA LYS A 493 -36.29 -36.76 -88.81
C LYS A 493 -37.51 -37.09 -89.69
N LYS A 494 -38.66 -36.46 -89.45
CA LYS A 494 -39.85 -36.63 -90.29
C LYS A 494 -39.69 -36.09 -91.71
N THR A 495 -38.99 -34.97 -91.89
CA THR A 495 -38.68 -34.40 -93.22
C THR A 495 -37.64 -35.24 -93.97
N GLU A 496 -36.71 -35.89 -93.26
CA GLU A 496 -35.78 -36.88 -93.82
C GLU A 496 -36.50 -38.19 -94.24
N GLU A 497 -37.59 -38.58 -93.56
CA GLU A 497 -38.42 -39.73 -93.95
C GLU A 497 -39.31 -39.44 -95.18
N GLN A 498 -39.73 -38.19 -95.39
CA GLN A 498 -40.58 -37.80 -96.54
C GLN A 498 -39.81 -37.57 -97.86
N LEU A 499 -38.48 -37.42 -97.83
CA LEU A 499 -37.65 -37.17 -99.01
C LEU A 499 -37.10 -38.44 -99.68
N LYS A 500 -37.63 -39.63 -99.35
CA LYS A 500 -37.04 -40.93 -99.73
C LYS A 500 -37.58 -41.63 -100.99
N ASN A 501 -38.56 -41.09 -101.74
CA ASN A 501 -39.09 -41.75 -102.95
C ASN A 501 -39.34 -40.80 -104.14
N GLN A 502 -38.30 -40.49 -104.93
CA GLN A 502 -38.24 -40.58 -106.40
C GLN A 502 -36.84 -40.12 -106.88
N ASN A 503 -36.23 -40.88 -107.80
CA ASN A 503 -34.78 -40.97 -107.99
C ASN A 503 -34.38 -40.77 -109.48
N ASN A 504 -33.33 -39.98 -109.74
CA ASN A 504 -32.37 -40.03 -110.88
C ASN A 504 -31.45 -38.77 -110.80
N LYS A 505 -30.16 -38.84 -110.42
CA LYS A 505 -28.93 -39.24 -111.16
C LYS A 505 -28.06 -37.98 -111.46
N PRO A 506 -26.69 -37.96 -111.50
CA PRO A 506 -25.64 -38.71 -110.77
C PRO A 506 -24.45 -37.84 -110.22
N THR A 507 -23.62 -38.42 -109.31
CA THR A 507 -22.16 -38.19 -109.03
C THR A 507 -21.65 -36.80 -108.57
N PRO A 508 -20.45 -36.63 -107.94
CA PRO A 508 -19.54 -37.54 -107.20
C PRO A 508 -19.12 -37.00 -105.79
N SER A 509 -18.34 -37.83 -105.08
CA SER A 509 -17.60 -37.55 -103.82
C SER A 509 -16.48 -36.51 -103.98
N PRO A 510 -16.15 -35.74 -102.92
CA PRO A 510 -14.74 -35.56 -102.59
C PRO A 510 -14.45 -35.73 -101.08
N THR A 511 -13.69 -36.79 -100.81
CA THR A 511 -12.43 -36.86 -100.05
C THR A 511 -12.05 -35.66 -99.16
N VAL A 512 -11.85 -36.00 -97.89
CA VAL A 512 -11.39 -35.19 -96.76
C VAL A 512 -9.98 -34.64 -96.98
N ALA A 513 -9.84 -33.31 -96.97
CA ALA A 513 -8.54 -32.65 -96.83
C ALA A 513 -8.19 -32.43 -95.34
N PRO A 514 -6.96 -32.74 -94.89
CA PRO A 514 -6.55 -32.55 -93.50
C PRO A 514 -6.49 -31.05 -93.16
N VAL A 515 -7.27 -30.62 -92.15
CA VAL A 515 -7.26 -29.22 -91.68
C VAL A 515 -5.94 -28.93 -90.94
N LYS A 516 -5.02 -28.23 -91.61
CA LYS A 516 -3.76 -27.75 -91.01
C LYS A 516 -4.04 -26.85 -89.80
N LYS A 517 -3.52 -27.22 -88.63
CA LYS A 517 -3.61 -26.41 -87.39
C LYS A 517 -2.95 -25.04 -87.61
N PRO A 518 -3.47 -23.95 -87.01
CA PRO A 518 -2.86 -22.62 -87.11
C PRO A 518 -1.40 -22.61 -86.64
N GLY A 519 -0.57 -21.80 -87.30
CA GLY A 519 0.83 -21.60 -86.90
C GLY A 519 0.95 -20.98 -85.50
N GLN A 520 2.15 -21.11 -84.91
CA GLN A 520 2.46 -20.50 -83.61
C GLN A 520 2.43 -18.97 -83.72
N VAL A 521 1.78 -18.30 -82.76
CA VAL A 521 1.70 -16.83 -82.70
C VAL A 521 3.09 -16.25 -82.42
N LYS A 522 3.59 -15.40 -83.33
CA LYS A 522 4.88 -14.71 -83.22
C LYS A 522 4.71 -13.23 -82.86
N GLY A 523 5.77 -12.59 -82.36
CA GLY A 523 5.82 -11.15 -82.13
C GLY A 523 4.97 -10.64 -80.96
N LEU A 524 4.78 -11.46 -79.91
CA LEU A 524 4.06 -11.06 -78.71
C LEU A 524 4.78 -9.91 -77.98
N LYS A 525 4.09 -8.78 -77.85
CA LYS A 525 4.51 -7.57 -77.12
C LYS A 525 3.47 -7.21 -76.05
N LEU A 526 3.95 -6.74 -74.90
CA LEU A 526 3.11 -6.32 -73.77
C LEU A 526 3.41 -4.86 -73.43
N LYS A 527 2.38 -4.02 -73.29
CA LYS A 527 2.50 -2.63 -72.81
C LYS A 527 1.69 -2.46 -71.52
N ALA A 528 2.37 -2.07 -70.44
CA ALA A 528 1.75 -1.83 -69.14
C ALA A 528 1.04 -0.46 -69.09
N GLY A 529 -0.13 -0.41 -68.44
CA GLY A 529 -0.84 0.81 -68.06
C GLY A 529 -1.48 0.68 -66.68
N LYS A 530 -2.12 1.74 -66.17
CA LYS A 530 -2.77 1.76 -64.84
C LYS A 530 -3.79 0.63 -64.73
N LYS A 531 -3.53 -0.36 -63.86
CA LYS A 531 -4.38 -1.56 -63.65
C LYS A 531 -4.77 -2.31 -64.94
N LYS A 532 -3.95 -2.22 -66.00
CA LYS A 532 -4.22 -2.87 -67.31
C LYS A 532 -2.95 -3.24 -68.09
N VAL A 533 -3.06 -4.23 -68.98
CA VAL A 533 -2.01 -4.64 -69.93
C VAL A 533 -2.58 -4.69 -71.33
N THR A 534 -1.91 -4.05 -72.29
CA THR A 534 -2.21 -4.19 -73.71
C THR A 534 -1.31 -5.25 -74.33
N VAL A 535 -1.92 -6.29 -74.90
CA VAL A 535 -1.27 -7.43 -75.54
C VAL A 535 -1.38 -7.26 -77.05
N THR A 536 -0.25 -7.25 -77.75
CA THR A 536 -0.19 -7.13 -79.22
C THR A 536 0.62 -8.28 -79.80
N TYR A 537 0.19 -8.87 -80.91
CA TYR A 537 0.84 -10.00 -81.55
C TYR A 537 0.66 -9.95 -83.08
N LYS A 538 1.51 -10.67 -83.85
CA LYS A 538 1.34 -10.71 -85.31
C LYS A 538 0.17 -11.63 -85.70
N LYS A 539 -0.51 -11.28 -86.79
CA LYS A 539 -1.62 -12.07 -87.36
C LYS A 539 -1.12 -13.45 -87.82
N VAL A 540 -1.85 -14.50 -87.48
CA VAL A 540 -1.63 -15.87 -87.96
C VAL A 540 -2.63 -16.14 -89.09
N SER A 541 -2.12 -16.51 -90.28
CA SER A 541 -2.97 -16.85 -91.43
C SER A 541 -3.87 -18.05 -91.11
N GLY A 542 -5.15 -17.96 -91.50
CA GLY A 542 -6.15 -19.01 -91.26
C GLY A 542 -6.70 -19.10 -89.83
N ALA A 543 -6.29 -18.22 -88.90
CA ALA A 543 -6.91 -18.14 -87.58
C ALA A 543 -8.32 -17.52 -87.65
N THR A 544 -9.29 -18.11 -86.96
CA THR A 544 -10.64 -17.52 -86.79
C THR A 544 -10.76 -16.74 -85.49
N SER A 545 -9.95 -17.06 -84.48
CA SER A 545 -9.91 -16.39 -83.17
C SER A 545 -8.56 -16.61 -82.47
N TYR A 546 -8.32 -15.92 -81.37
CA TYR A 546 -7.13 -16.12 -80.51
C TYR A 546 -7.53 -16.32 -79.05
N LYS A 547 -6.78 -17.12 -78.31
CA LYS A 547 -6.87 -17.23 -76.85
C LYS A 547 -5.66 -16.56 -76.22
N VAL A 548 -5.89 -15.55 -75.40
CA VAL A 548 -4.86 -14.84 -74.61
C VAL A 548 -4.99 -15.31 -73.16
N THR A 549 -3.97 -15.98 -72.66
CA THR A 549 -3.94 -16.49 -71.27
C THR A 549 -2.96 -15.71 -70.44
N TYR A 550 -3.32 -15.41 -69.20
CA TYR A 550 -2.47 -14.67 -68.27
C TYR A 550 -2.59 -15.18 -66.84
N SER A 551 -1.51 -15.04 -66.07
CA SER A 551 -1.38 -15.52 -64.70
C SER A 551 -0.32 -14.70 -63.96
N THR A 552 -0.42 -14.60 -62.63
CA THR A 552 0.64 -14.03 -61.78
C THR A 552 1.79 -15.00 -61.53
N SER A 553 1.58 -16.30 -61.77
CA SER A 553 2.62 -17.34 -61.72
C SER A 553 3.15 -17.68 -63.11
N LYS A 554 4.48 -17.75 -63.27
CA LYS A 554 5.17 -18.20 -64.49
C LYS A 554 4.79 -19.64 -64.89
N LYS A 555 4.42 -20.48 -63.92
CA LYS A 555 3.94 -21.86 -64.12
C LYS A 555 2.44 -21.94 -64.47
N PHE A 556 1.75 -20.80 -64.59
CA PHE A 556 0.32 -20.70 -64.94
C PHE A 556 -0.66 -21.45 -64.01
N LYS A 557 -0.34 -21.57 -62.71
CA LYS A 557 -1.17 -22.30 -61.71
C LYS A 557 -2.59 -21.75 -61.50
N LYS A 558 -2.84 -20.45 -61.71
CA LYS A 558 -4.16 -19.79 -61.56
C LYS A 558 -4.48 -18.94 -62.79
N VAL A 559 -4.63 -19.62 -63.94
CA VAL A 559 -4.72 -18.98 -65.26
C VAL A 559 -6.09 -18.37 -65.52
N LYS A 560 -6.11 -17.14 -66.07
CA LYS A 560 -7.29 -16.52 -66.67
C LYS A 560 -7.12 -16.48 -68.19
N THR A 561 -8.19 -16.74 -68.94
CA THR A 561 -8.18 -16.79 -70.41
C THR A 561 -9.18 -15.80 -70.97
N VAL A 562 -8.75 -14.99 -71.95
CA VAL A 562 -9.61 -14.09 -72.70
C VAL A 562 -9.58 -14.50 -74.17
N THR A 563 -10.76 -14.71 -74.75
CA THR A 563 -10.91 -15.08 -76.16
C THR A 563 -11.12 -13.82 -77.00
N VAL A 564 -10.27 -13.65 -78.01
CA VAL A 564 -10.43 -12.63 -79.06
C VAL A 564 -11.15 -13.29 -80.23
N LYS A 565 -12.45 -13.03 -80.34
CA LYS A 565 -13.35 -13.74 -81.27
C LYS A 565 -13.05 -13.51 -82.77
N SER A 566 -12.27 -12.49 -83.12
CA SER A 566 -11.88 -12.17 -84.51
C SER A 566 -10.45 -12.57 -84.82
N GLY A 567 -10.27 -13.35 -85.89
CA GLY A 567 -8.96 -13.76 -86.42
C GLY A 567 -8.15 -12.64 -87.07
N LYS A 568 -8.77 -11.48 -87.33
CA LYS A 568 -8.10 -10.26 -87.81
C LYS A 568 -7.55 -9.41 -86.66
N ALA A 569 -8.04 -9.59 -85.43
CA ALA A 569 -7.66 -8.75 -84.29
C ALA A 569 -6.30 -9.16 -83.70
N VAL A 570 -5.34 -8.25 -83.79
CA VAL A 570 -3.93 -8.41 -83.38
C VAL A 570 -3.57 -7.71 -82.07
N LYS A 571 -4.56 -7.12 -81.39
CA LYS A 571 -4.40 -6.35 -80.14
C LYS A 571 -5.56 -6.64 -79.19
N LYS A 572 -5.27 -6.83 -77.91
CA LYS A 572 -6.26 -6.95 -76.84
C LYS A 572 -5.77 -6.31 -75.55
N THR A 573 -6.62 -5.49 -74.93
CA THR A 573 -6.35 -4.92 -73.60
C THR A 573 -7.04 -5.74 -72.53
N ILE A 574 -6.30 -6.09 -71.48
CA ILE A 574 -6.77 -6.78 -70.27
C ILE A 574 -6.76 -5.73 -69.15
N SER A 575 -7.94 -5.37 -68.64
CA SER A 575 -8.13 -4.39 -67.56
C SER A 575 -8.46 -5.07 -66.22
N LYS A 576 -8.65 -4.26 -65.16
CA LYS A 576 -8.94 -4.72 -63.79
C LYS A 576 -7.85 -5.64 -63.21
N LEU A 577 -6.60 -5.37 -63.55
CA LEU A 577 -5.44 -6.07 -63.00
C LEU A 577 -4.95 -5.36 -61.75
N LYS A 578 -4.49 -6.12 -60.75
CA LYS A 578 -3.85 -5.56 -59.54
C LYS A 578 -2.61 -4.73 -59.94
N SER A 579 -2.55 -3.48 -59.47
CA SER A 579 -1.42 -2.56 -59.71
C SER A 579 -0.13 -3.12 -59.11
N LYS A 580 1.02 -2.72 -59.66
CA LYS A 580 2.36 -3.13 -59.24
C LYS A 580 2.65 -4.65 -59.25
N LYS A 581 1.73 -5.51 -59.70
CA LYS A 581 1.94 -6.97 -59.81
C LYS A 581 2.44 -7.39 -61.20
N THR A 582 3.27 -8.42 -61.23
CA THR A 582 3.82 -9.01 -62.47
C THR A 582 2.89 -10.08 -63.02
N TYR A 583 2.59 -10.00 -64.31
CA TYR A 583 1.76 -10.97 -65.03
C TYR A 583 2.55 -11.59 -66.18
N TYR A 584 2.34 -12.89 -66.38
CA TYR A 584 2.88 -13.70 -67.47
C TYR A 584 1.77 -13.98 -68.47
N VAL A 585 2.02 -13.75 -69.76
CA VAL A 585 1.03 -13.84 -70.84
C VAL A 585 1.55 -14.73 -71.98
N LYS A 586 0.69 -15.59 -72.51
CA LYS A 586 0.91 -16.34 -73.76
C LYS A 586 -0.37 -16.37 -74.61
N VAL A 587 -0.20 -16.46 -75.92
CA VAL A 587 -1.31 -16.40 -76.90
C VAL A 587 -1.23 -17.60 -77.85
N CYS A 588 -2.38 -18.20 -78.19
CA CYS A 588 -2.47 -19.19 -79.27
C CYS A 588 -3.58 -18.82 -80.26
N ALA A 589 -3.40 -19.20 -81.51
CA ALA A 589 -4.38 -19.04 -82.57
C ALA A 589 -5.32 -20.26 -82.62
N VAL A 590 -6.60 -20.02 -82.90
CA VAL A 590 -7.62 -21.06 -83.04
C VAL A 590 -8.31 -20.89 -84.39
N LYS A 591 -8.45 -21.97 -85.14
CA LYS A 591 -9.23 -22.04 -86.39
C LYS A 591 -10.47 -22.88 -86.15
N LYS A 592 -11.64 -22.31 -86.40
CA LYS A 592 -12.93 -23.00 -86.32
C LYS A 592 -13.39 -23.35 -87.73
N VAL A 593 -13.57 -24.64 -88.03
CA VAL A 593 -14.09 -25.14 -89.31
C VAL A 593 -15.28 -26.04 -89.00
N LYS A 594 -16.46 -25.76 -89.57
CA LYS A 594 -17.69 -26.53 -89.37
C LYS A 594 -17.95 -26.89 -87.88
N GLY A 595 -17.88 -25.89 -87.00
CA GLY A 595 -18.15 -26.06 -85.56
C GLY A 595 -16.98 -26.58 -84.71
N LYS A 596 -16.03 -27.33 -85.27
CA LYS A 596 -14.86 -27.87 -84.56
C LYS A 596 -13.72 -26.86 -84.45
N SER A 597 -13.06 -26.79 -83.29
CA SER A 597 -11.98 -25.82 -83.01
C SER A 597 -10.60 -26.49 -82.99
N TYR A 598 -9.70 -26.01 -83.85
CA TYR A 598 -8.32 -26.48 -83.96
C TYR A 598 -7.39 -25.44 -83.34
N THR A 599 -6.76 -25.79 -82.22
CA THR A 599 -5.86 -24.90 -81.48
C THR A 599 -4.41 -25.10 -81.92
N GLY A 600 -3.72 -24.01 -82.28
CA GLY A 600 -2.30 -24.00 -82.63
C GLY A 600 -1.38 -23.99 -81.39
N LYS A 601 -0.06 -24.09 -81.62
CA LYS A 601 0.95 -24.00 -80.55
C LYS A 601 0.92 -22.62 -79.86
N TRP A 602 1.15 -22.60 -78.55
CA TRP A 602 1.25 -21.36 -77.76
C TRP A 602 2.49 -20.54 -78.14
N SER A 603 2.39 -19.21 -78.06
CA SER A 603 3.55 -18.32 -78.16
C SER A 603 4.53 -18.54 -77.00
N ALA A 604 5.76 -18.01 -77.14
CA ALA A 604 6.63 -17.82 -75.99
C ALA A 604 5.94 -16.96 -74.91
N VAL A 605 6.19 -17.26 -73.65
CA VAL A 605 5.63 -16.52 -72.51
C VAL A 605 6.37 -15.19 -72.35
N LYS A 606 5.64 -14.09 -72.22
CA LYS A 606 6.19 -12.77 -71.90
C LYS A 606 5.69 -12.31 -70.53
N LYS A 607 6.51 -11.60 -69.77
CA LYS A 607 6.16 -11.02 -68.47
C LYS A 607 6.07 -9.49 -68.54
N VAL A 608 5.19 -8.89 -67.74
CA VAL A 608 5.05 -7.43 -67.61
C VAL A 608 4.58 -7.07 -66.19
N LYS A 609 5.11 -5.99 -65.61
CA LYS A 609 4.64 -5.44 -64.33
C LYS A 609 3.60 -4.35 -64.61
N VAL A 610 2.42 -4.46 -64.01
CA VAL A 610 1.31 -3.52 -64.20
C VAL A 610 1.62 -2.20 -63.49
N LYS A 611 1.33 -1.06 -64.13
CA LYS A 611 1.53 0.27 -63.55
C LYS A 611 0.47 0.57 -62.49
#